data_AF-A0A6N2RAE9-F1
#
_entry.id   AF-A0A6N2RAE9-F1
#
_cell.length_a   1.000
_cell.length_b   1.000
_cell.length_c   1.000
_cell.angle_alpha   90.00
_cell.angle_beta   90.00
_cell.angle_gamma   90.00
#
_symmetry.space_group_name_H-M   'P 1'
#
loop_
_entity.id
_entity.type
_entity.pdbx_description
1 polymer ?
#
loop_
_entity_poly.entity_id
_entity_poly.type
_entity_poly.pdbx_seq_one_letter_code
_entity_poly.pdbx_strand_id
1 'polypeptide(L)'
;MIKKAFTLIELILVIVILAILSLIGSNIYTNVYKNYLTSKIVDEVEDKTQLALDQIASRLSDRVKQATIGRKSSNPNDIVLVYDSRLQQDHDILEWIGQSTQSRNLAGANVDSSIGWSGFLDMGIYENDRRILIGGRLSAAINVINSISRGQSQNLAMIFQGISTTKEVGYGFRGENPNKIMVFNMPNNGARITLARDYMGGEISDRYQIAHSAYAIVPENGNLYLYYDYRPWTGQTYRNGIKSLLVENVTLFRFRGFSASGMDLKLCVNAGAQKHGVTDNRFVVCKTKVVF
;
A
#
# COMPACT_ATOMS: atom_id res chain seq x y z
N MET A 1 -28.08 12.86 79.63
CA MET A 1 -27.42 12.54 78.34
C MET A 1 -26.18 13.43 78.19
N ILE A 2 -24.99 12.88 78.43
CA ILE A 2 -23.73 13.62 78.22
C ILE A 2 -23.36 13.47 76.75
N LYS A 3 -23.48 14.55 75.95
CA LYS A 3 -22.81 14.62 74.64
C LYS A 3 -21.32 14.79 74.93
N LYS A 4 -20.52 13.74 74.71
CA LYS A 4 -19.06 13.83 74.79
C LYS A 4 -18.59 14.78 73.69
N ALA A 5 -17.97 15.88 74.06
CA ALA A 5 -17.30 16.77 73.13
C ALA A 5 -15.98 16.13 72.67
N PHE A 6 -15.66 16.28 71.39
CA PHE A 6 -14.39 15.82 70.81
C PHE A 6 -13.21 16.50 71.51
N THR A 7 -12.15 15.73 71.76
CA THR A 7 -10.90 16.30 72.27
C THR A 7 -10.10 16.92 71.11
N LEU A 8 -9.37 18.01 71.37
CA LEU A 8 -8.60 18.72 70.35
C LEU A 8 -7.57 17.81 69.63
N ILE A 9 -7.01 16.83 70.35
CA ILE A 9 -6.04 15.88 69.79
C ILE A 9 -6.69 14.90 68.81
N GLU A 10 -7.94 14.50 69.07
CA GLU A 10 -8.71 13.60 68.21
C GLU A 10 -9.06 14.29 66.89
N LEU A 11 -9.37 15.59 66.93
CA LEU A 11 -9.63 16.40 65.74
C LEU A 11 -8.37 16.55 64.85
N ILE A 12 -7.20 16.79 65.44
CA ILE A 12 -5.93 16.87 64.69
C ILE A 12 -5.63 15.52 64.02
N LEU A 13 -5.81 14.41 64.74
CA LEU A 13 -5.55 13.07 64.22
C LEU A 13 -6.45 12.75 63.02
N VAL A 14 -7.74 13.13 63.06
CA VAL A 14 -8.67 12.96 61.94
C VAL A 14 -8.21 13.76 60.71
N ILE A 15 -7.81 15.02 60.89
CA ILE A 15 -7.34 15.87 59.78
C ILE A 15 -6.10 15.26 59.11
N VAL A 16 -5.13 14.77 59.91
CA VAL A 16 -3.91 14.14 59.39
C VAL A 16 -4.24 12.86 58.60
N ILE A 17 -5.12 12.00 59.13
CA ILE A 17 -5.53 10.77 58.44
C ILE A 17 -6.24 11.10 57.12
N LEU A 18 -7.16 12.08 57.11
CA LEU A 18 -7.85 12.50 55.89
C LEU A 18 -6.88 13.10 54.85
N ALA A 19 -5.88 13.86 55.30
CA ALA A 19 -4.86 14.40 54.41
C ALA A 19 -4.05 13.28 53.74
N ILE A 20 -3.61 12.27 54.51
CA ILE A 20 -2.87 11.12 53.98
C ILE A 20 -3.74 10.29 53.03
N LEU A 21 -5.00 10.00 53.41
CA LEU A 21 -5.93 9.26 52.56
C LEU A 21 -6.26 10.00 51.27
N SER A 22 -6.44 11.32 51.34
CA SER A 22 -6.68 12.16 50.14
C SER A 22 -5.46 12.16 49.21
N LEU A 23 -4.24 12.26 49.77
CA LEU A 23 -3.01 12.21 49.00
C LEU A 23 -2.85 10.84 48.28
N ILE A 24 -3.04 9.74 49.02
CA ILE A 24 -2.96 8.39 48.46
C ILE A 24 -4.05 8.17 47.40
N GLY A 25 -5.29 8.57 47.69
CA GLY A 25 -6.41 8.47 46.76
C GLY A 25 -6.19 9.24 45.46
N SER A 26 -5.66 10.47 45.55
CA SER A 26 -5.32 11.29 44.39
C SER A 26 -4.21 10.65 43.54
N ASN A 27 -3.17 10.11 44.18
CA ASN A 27 -2.09 9.42 43.49
C ASN A 27 -2.58 8.13 42.80
N ILE A 28 -3.42 7.33 43.45
CA ILE A 28 -4.01 6.13 42.84
C ILE A 28 -4.88 6.52 41.63
N TYR A 29 -5.76 7.51 41.79
CA TYR A 29 -6.66 7.95 40.72
C TYR A 29 -5.88 8.44 39.50
N THR A 30 -4.88 9.29 39.70
CA THR A 30 -4.06 9.83 38.60
C THR A 30 -3.26 8.72 37.89
N ASN A 31 -2.69 7.78 38.63
CA ASN A 31 -1.94 6.67 38.04
C ASN A 31 -2.83 5.71 37.25
N VAL A 32 -3.99 5.33 37.80
CA VAL A 32 -4.97 4.47 37.10
C VAL A 32 -5.47 5.14 35.83
N TYR A 33 -5.80 6.44 35.90
CA TYR A 33 -6.27 7.19 34.75
C TYR A 33 -5.20 7.32 33.65
N LYS A 34 -3.95 7.65 34.02
CA LYS A 34 -2.83 7.73 33.08
C LYS A 34 -2.57 6.39 32.40
N ASN A 35 -2.57 5.29 33.16
CA ASN A 35 -2.35 3.96 32.61
C ASN A 35 -3.48 3.56 31.65
N TYR A 36 -4.73 3.79 32.02
CA TYR A 36 -5.88 3.50 31.16
C TYR A 36 -5.82 4.27 29.83
N LEU A 37 -5.56 5.58 29.88
CA LEU A 37 -5.42 6.39 28.67
C LEU A 37 -4.24 5.91 27.80
N THR A 38 -3.12 5.58 28.42
CA THR A 38 -1.94 5.09 27.69
C THR A 38 -2.23 3.80 26.96
N SER A 39 -2.83 2.81 27.63
CA SER A 39 -3.23 1.55 27.00
C SER A 39 -4.20 1.78 25.86
N LYS A 40 -5.26 2.57 26.08
CA LYS A 40 -6.25 2.87 25.04
C LYS A 40 -5.64 3.51 23.79
N ILE A 41 -4.74 4.48 23.98
CA ILE A 41 -4.09 5.19 22.87
C ILE A 41 -3.15 4.26 22.11
N VAL A 42 -2.39 3.41 22.82
CA VAL A 42 -1.51 2.42 22.19
C VAL A 42 -2.34 1.43 21.37
N ASP A 43 -3.41 0.89 21.92
CA ASP A 43 -4.30 -0.06 21.24
C ASP A 43 -4.91 0.56 19.98
N GLU A 44 -5.43 1.79 20.06
CA GLU A 44 -6.01 2.47 18.89
C GLU A 44 -4.99 2.73 17.78
N VAL A 45 -3.76 3.12 18.15
CA VAL A 45 -2.69 3.38 17.18
C VAL A 45 -2.17 2.07 16.59
N GLU A 46 -2.13 1.01 17.39
CA GLU A 46 -1.82 -0.34 16.95
C GLU A 46 -2.80 -0.83 15.89
N ASP A 47 -4.10 -0.72 16.16
CA ASP A 47 -5.17 -1.09 15.23
C ASP A 47 -5.09 -0.29 13.93
N LYS A 48 -4.91 1.03 14.00
CA LYS A 48 -4.76 1.88 12.80
C LYS A 48 -3.51 1.51 11.99
N THR A 49 -2.39 1.26 12.66
CA THR A 49 -1.13 0.86 12.01
C THR A 49 -1.28 -0.50 11.32
N GLN A 50 -1.93 -1.45 11.98
CA GLN A 50 -2.20 -2.78 11.43
C GLN A 50 -3.15 -2.70 10.24
N LEU A 51 -4.26 -1.97 10.36
CA LEU A 51 -5.22 -1.78 9.27
C LEU A 51 -4.56 -1.17 8.02
N ALA A 52 -3.68 -0.19 8.21
CA ALA A 52 -2.94 0.41 7.11
C ALA A 52 -1.97 -0.58 6.44
N LEU A 53 -1.22 -1.35 7.22
CA LEU A 53 -0.38 -2.42 6.69
C LEU A 53 -1.21 -3.49 5.97
N ASP A 54 -2.41 -3.81 6.46
CA ASP A 54 -3.31 -4.77 5.83
C ASP A 54 -3.81 -4.27 4.48
N GLN A 55 -4.19 -2.99 4.38
CA GLN A 55 -4.57 -2.37 3.11
C GLN A 55 -3.41 -2.35 2.12
N ILE A 56 -2.20 -1.98 2.56
CA ILE A 56 -1.00 -1.96 1.71
C ILE A 56 -0.68 -3.38 1.24
N ALA A 57 -0.68 -4.36 2.15
CA ALA A 57 -0.38 -5.76 1.85
C ALA A 57 -1.39 -6.38 0.88
N SER A 58 -2.68 -6.11 1.05
CA SER A 58 -3.73 -6.59 0.14
C SER A 58 -3.48 -6.10 -1.30
N ARG A 59 -3.12 -4.83 -1.48
CA ARG A 59 -2.80 -4.27 -2.81
C ARG A 59 -1.49 -4.79 -3.39
N LEU A 60 -0.51 -5.10 -2.53
CA LEU A 60 0.76 -5.68 -2.95
C LEU A 60 0.67 -7.16 -3.29
N SER A 61 -0.35 -7.87 -2.80
CA SER A 61 -0.61 -9.27 -3.17
C SER A 61 -0.88 -9.40 -4.68
N ASP A 62 -1.53 -8.38 -5.25
CA ASP A 62 -1.85 -8.32 -6.69
C ASP A 62 -0.77 -7.60 -7.51
N ARG A 63 0.43 -7.38 -6.95
CA ARG A 63 1.49 -6.67 -7.65
C ARG A 63 2.10 -7.51 -8.77
N VAL A 64 2.57 -6.80 -9.79
CA VAL A 64 3.51 -7.35 -10.75
C VAL A 64 4.88 -7.41 -10.06
N LYS A 65 5.24 -8.61 -9.61
CA LYS A 65 6.43 -8.90 -8.77
C LYS A 65 7.73 -8.30 -9.30
N GLN A 66 7.93 -8.36 -10.62
CA GLN A 66 9.10 -7.83 -11.33
C GLN A 66 9.09 -6.30 -11.53
N ALA A 67 7.95 -5.64 -11.28
CA ALA A 67 7.77 -4.19 -11.44
C ALA A 67 7.47 -3.53 -10.08
N THR A 68 8.19 -3.94 -9.04
CA THR A 68 8.12 -3.36 -7.69
C THR A 68 9.47 -2.73 -7.36
N ILE A 69 9.48 -1.42 -7.13
CA ILE A 69 10.68 -0.62 -6.97
C ILE A 69 10.64 0.24 -5.70
N GLY A 70 11.81 0.53 -5.15
CA GLY A 70 12.04 1.66 -4.26
C GLY A 70 12.53 2.86 -5.05
N ARG A 71 12.04 4.05 -4.71
CA ARG A 71 12.50 5.33 -5.27
C ARG A 71 13.00 6.22 -4.14
N LYS A 72 14.01 7.04 -4.43
CA LYS A 72 14.45 8.10 -3.52
C LYS A 72 13.60 9.36 -3.70
N SER A 73 13.12 9.92 -2.60
CA SER A 73 12.44 11.22 -2.61
C SER A 73 13.36 12.37 -3.08
N SER A 74 14.66 12.30 -2.78
CA SER A 74 15.66 13.32 -3.15
C SER A 74 16.05 13.32 -4.63
N ASN A 75 16.13 12.13 -5.24
CA ASN A 75 16.44 11.95 -6.66
C ASN A 75 15.40 11.02 -7.28
N PRO A 76 14.34 11.57 -7.91
CA PRO A 76 13.29 10.75 -8.51
C PRO A 76 13.80 9.78 -9.59
N ASN A 77 14.95 10.02 -10.21
CA ASN A 77 15.49 9.10 -11.23
C ASN A 77 16.24 7.91 -10.64
N ASP A 78 16.55 7.95 -9.34
CA ASP A 78 17.18 6.85 -8.61
C ASP A 78 16.11 5.87 -8.14
N ILE A 79 16.00 4.78 -8.88
CA ILE A 79 15.06 3.69 -8.63
C ILE A 79 15.81 2.37 -8.59
N VAL A 80 15.32 1.46 -7.76
CA VAL A 80 15.92 0.15 -7.55
C VAL A 80 14.84 -0.89 -7.31
N LEU A 81 15.02 -2.12 -7.76
CA LEU A 81 14.12 -3.21 -7.42
C LEU A 81 14.15 -3.46 -5.91
N VAL A 82 13.00 -3.76 -5.31
CA VAL A 82 12.91 -3.95 -3.84
C VAL A 82 13.74 -5.12 -3.31
N TYR A 83 14.14 -6.06 -4.17
CA TYR A 83 14.95 -7.24 -3.83
C TYR A 83 16.41 -7.12 -4.29
N ASP A 84 16.83 -5.96 -4.79
CA ASP A 84 18.22 -5.70 -5.17
C ASP A 84 19.03 -5.24 -3.95
N SER A 85 20.28 -5.69 -3.87
CA SER A 85 21.29 -5.25 -2.91
C SER A 85 21.54 -3.73 -2.86
N ARG A 86 21.23 -3.02 -3.95
CA ARG A 86 21.34 -1.55 -4.05
C ARG A 86 20.25 -0.79 -3.26
N LEU A 87 19.22 -1.48 -2.76
CA LEU A 87 18.17 -0.85 -1.96
C LEU A 87 18.74 -0.30 -0.64
N GLN A 88 18.79 1.01 -0.53
CA GLN A 88 19.33 1.76 0.61
C GLN A 88 18.22 2.41 1.43
N GLN A 89 18.59 2.88 2.63
CA GLN A 89 17.68 3.56 3.56
C GLN A 89 17.14 4.92 3.05
N ASP A 90 17.72 5.50 2.01
CA ASP A 90 17.20 6.71 1.38
C ASP A 90 16.11 6.44 0.32
N HIS A 91 15.82 5.16 0.02
CA HIS A 91 14.67 4.76 -0.77
C HIS A 91 13.44 4.66 0.14
N ASP A 92 12.75 5.78 0.28
CA ASP A 92 11.62 5.96 1.17
C ASP A 92 10.26 5.80 0.47
N ILE A 93 10.24 5.83 -0.87
CA ILE A 93 9.04 5.67 -1.68
C ILE A 93 8.98 4.25 -2.24
N LEU A 94 7.86 3.55 -1.99
CA LEU A 94 7.58 2.24 -2.59
C LEU A 94 6.63 2.41 -3.77
N GLU A 95 7.01 1.94 -4.95
CA GLU A 95 6.19 1.99 -6.17
C GLU A 95 6.04 0.62 -6.80
N TRP A 96 4.84 0.30 -7.31
CA TRP A 96 4.61 -0.93 -8.04
C TRP A 96 3.51 -0.81 -9.09
N ILE A 97 3.54 -1.70 -10.08
CA ILE A 97 2.43 -1.91 -11.01
C ILE A 97 1.51 -2.98 -10.42
N GLY A 98 0.21 -2.70 -10.34
CA GLY A 98 -0.79 -3.67 -9.89
C GLY A 98 -1.47 -4.38 -11.06
N GLN A 99 -1.58 -5.70 -10.98
CA GLN A 99 -2.45 -6.45 -11.88
C GLN A 99 -3.91 -6.01 -11.66
N SER A 100 -4.65 -5.89 -12.76
CA SER A 100 -6.09 -5.62 -12.71
C SER A 100 -6.87 -6.90 -12.37
N THR A 101 -6.83 -7.30 -11.10
CA THR A 101 -7.57 -8.47 -10.62
C THR A 101 -9.08 -8.26 -10.67
N GLN A 102 -9.55 -7.03 -10.50
CA GLN A 102 -10.97 -6.67 -10.57
C GLN A 102 -11.56 -6.84 -11.98
N SER A 103 -10.79 -6.53 -13.02
CA SER A 103 -11.24 -6.73 -14.41
C SER A 103 -11.06 -8.17 -14.88
N ARG A 104 -10.21 -8.94 -14.19
CA ARG A 104 -10.00 -10.37 -14.46
C ARG A 104 -11.12 -11.21 -13.87
N ASN A 105 -11.45 -10.96 -12.60
CA ASN A 105 -12.39 -11.75 -11.81
C ASN A 105 -13.72 -11.00 -11.74
N LEU A 106 -14.62 -11.34 -12.64
CA LEU A 106 -15.95 -10.76 -12.76
C LEU A 106 -16.97 -11.59 -11.95
N ALA A 107 -18.04 -10.94 -11.50
CA ALA A 107 -19.19 -11.65 -10.97
C ALA A 107 -19.92 -12.38 -12.12
N GLY A 108 -20.00 -13.71 -12.05
CA GLY A 108 -20.63 -14.56 -13.04
C GLY A 108 -21.24 -15.80 -12.40
N ALA A 109 -22.28 -16.36 -13.02
CA ALA A 109 -22.96 -17.57 -12.53
C ALA A 109 -22.05 -18.81 -12.61
N ASN A 110 -21.19 -18.86 -13.63
CA ASN A 110 -20.26 -19.97 -13.91
C ASN A 110 -18.83 -19.44 -14.16
N VAL A 111 -17.83 -20.33 -14.15
CA VAL A 111 -16.41 -20.00 -14.34
C VAL A 111 -16.14 -19.22 -15.64
N ASP A 112 -16.74 -19.62 -16.76
CA ASP A 112 -16.54 -18.91 -18.04
C ASP A 112 -17.11 -17.49 -18.03
N SER A 113 -18.15 -17.28 -17.20
CA SER A 113 -18.77 -15.97 -17.04
C SER A 113 -18.05 -15.10 -16.01
N SER A 114 -17.17 -15.66 -15.17
CA SER A 114 -16.40 -14.92 -14.17
C SER A 114 -15.01 -14.49 -14.66
N ILE A 115 -14.57 -14.90 -15.85
CA ILE A 115 -13.26 -14.54 -16.40
C ILE A 115 -13.40 -13.39 -17.41
N GLY A 116 -12.93 -12.21 -17.02
CA GLY A 116 -12.88 -11.04 -17.91
C GLY A 116 -11.78 -11.14 -18.96
N TRP A 117 -10.61 -11.65 -18.59
CA TRP A 117 -9.50 -11.92 -19.51
C TRP A 117 -8.68 -13.15 -19.06
N SER A 118 -8.20 -13.93 -20.02
CA SER A 118 -7.61 -15.27 -19.80
C SER A 118 -6.28 -15.25 -19.02
N GLY A 119 -5.40 -14.30 -19.34
CA GLY A 119 -4.00 -14.27 -18.87
C GLY A 119 -3.07 -15.22 -19.64
N PHE A 120 -3.59 -15.84 -20.69
CA PHE A 120 -2.84 -16.65 -21.65
C PHE A 120 -3.07 -16.13 -23.07
N LEU A 121 -1.98 -15.90 -23.80
CA LEU A 121 -1.97 -15.54 -25.20
C LEU A 121 -2.08 -16.79 -26.06
N ASP A 122 -2.72 -16.63 -27.22
CA ASP A 122 -2.57 -17.57 -28.32
C ASP A 122 -1.48 -17.06 -29.27
N MET A 123 -0.30 -17.69 -29.21
CA MET A 123 0.84 -17.36 -30.09
C MET A 123 0.70 -17.92 -31.51
N GLY A 124 -0.23 -18.84 -31.76
CA GLY A 124 -0.36 -19.54 -33.05
C GLY A 124 -0.75 -18.65 -34.24
N ILE A 125 -1.16 -17.41 -33.98
CA ILE A 125 -1.58 -16.42 -35.00
C ILE A 125 -0.55 -15.29 -35.17
N TYR A 126 0.54 -15.28 -34.38
CA TYR A 126 1.53 -14.21 -34.43
C TYR A 126 2.39 -14.22 -35.72
N GLU A 127 2.52 -15.39 -36.37
CA GLU A 127 3.50 -15.62 -37.43
C GLU A 127 3.21 -14.91 -38.78
N ASN A 128 1.98 -14.47 -39.06
CA ASN A 128 1.64 -13.91 -40.37
C ASN A 128 1.18 -12.44 -40.39
N ASP A 129 0.84 -11.84 -39.24
CA ASP A 129 0.20 -10.51 -39.20
C ASP A 129 0.57 -9.64 -37.96
N ARG A 130 1.49 -10.09 -37.08
CA ARG A 130 1.83 -9.42 -35.79
C ARG A 130 0.62 -9.15 -34.88
N ARG A 131 -0.39 -10.03 -34.90
CA ARG A 131 -1.63 -9.86 -34.13
C ARG A 131 -1.61 -10.72 -32.89
N ILE A 132 -2.00 -10.14 -31.76
CA ILE A 132 -2.13 -10.84 -30.48
C ILE A 132 -3.61 -10.97 -30.15
N LEU A 133 -4.03 -12.19 -29.83
CA LEU A 133 -5.39 -12.49 -29.42
C LEU A 133 -5.46 -12.73 -27.91
N ILE A 134 -6.44 -12.10 -27.26
CA ILE A 134 -6.76 -12.30 -25.85
C ILE A 134 -8.19 -12.83 -25.70
N GLY A 135 -8.34 -13.90 -24.92
CA GLY A 135 -9.64 -14.51 -24.63
C GLY A 135 -10.30 -13.94 -23.38
N GLY A 136 -11.63 -14.07 -23.27
CA GLY A 136 -12.41 -13.71 -22.08
C GLY A 136 -13.59 -12.78 -22.38
N ARG A 137 -14.33 -12.39 -21.33
CA ARG A 137 -15.44 -11.41 -21.43
C ARG A 137 -14.91 -9.97 -21.44
N LEU A 138 -14.23 -9.60 -22.53
CA LEU A 138 -13.52 -8.32 -22.65
C LEU A 138 -14.45 -7.11 -22.50
N SER A 139 -15.68 -7.17 -23.01
CA SER A 139 -16.66 -6.08 -22.88
C SER A 139 -17.02 -5.79 -21.42
N ALA A 140 -17.17 -6.82 -20.58
CA ALA A 140 -17.42 -6.67 -19.16
C ALA A 140 -16.16 -6.18 -18.41
N ALA A 141 -14.98 -6.67 -18.80
CA ALA A 141 -13.71 -6.18 -18.26
C ALA A 141 -13.50 -4.68 -18.56
N ILE A 142 -13.86 -4.22 -19.76
CA ILE A 142 -13.83 -2.80 -20.15
C ILE A 142 -14.71 -1.96 -19.23
N ASN A 143 -15.94 -2.40 -18.97
CA ASN A 143 -16.86 -1.68 -18.07
C ASN A 143 -16.27 -1.52 -16.67
N VAL A 144 -15.64 -2.58 -16.13
CA VAL A 144 -14.97 -2.51 -14.83
C VAL A 144 -13.80 -1.54 -14.87
N ILE A 145 -12.91 -1.64 -15.86
CA ILE A 145 -11.74 -0.76 -15.99
C ILE A 145 -12.16 0.72 -16.11
N ASN A 146 -13.20 0.99 -16.90
CA ASN A 146 -13.73 2.34 -17.08
C ASN A 146 -14.32 2.93 -15.78
N SER A 147 -14.77 2.09 -14.86
CA SER A 147 -15.30 2.54 -13.55
C SER A 147 -14.20 2.81 -12.51
N ILE A 148 -13.03 2.19 -12.64
CA ILE A 148 -11.96 2.24 -11.63
C ILE A 148 -10.72 3.04 -12.07
N SER A 149 -10.61 3.43 -13.34
CA SER A 149 -9.44 4.16 -13.85
C SER A 149 -9.83 5.36 -14.71
N ARG A 150 -9.22 6.53 -14.45
CA ARG A 150 -9.40 7.75 -15.27
C ARG A 150 -8.95 7.57 -16.71
N GLY A 151 -7.92 6.73 -16.93
CA GLY A 151 -7.40 6.42 -18.26
C GLY A 151 -8.24 5.39 -19.03
N GLN A 152 -9.37 4.94 -18.47
CA GLN A 152 -10.32 4.00 -19.08
C GLN A 152 -9.64 2.76 -19.67
N SER A 153 -10.26 2.09 -20.63
CA SER A 153 -9.73 0.92 -21.34
C SER A 153 -8.63 1.22 -22.37
N GLN A 154 -8.14 2.46 -22.42
CA GLN A 154 -7.05 2.87 -23.31
C GLN A 154 -5.70 2.68 -22.62
N ASN A 155 -4.60 2.63 -23.36
CA ASN A 155 -3.21 2.61 -22.86
C ASN A 155 -2.98 1.70 -21.64
N LEU A 156 -3.53 0.50 -21.69
CA LEU A 156 -3.33 -0.52 -20.66
C LEU A 156 -1.96 -1.16 -20.83
N ALA A 157 -1.39 -1.62 -19.72
CA ALA A 157 -0.14 -2.36 -19.72
C ALA A 157 -0.42 -3.85 -19.79
N MET A 158 0.16 -4.53 -20.78
CA MET A 158 0.30 -5.98 -20.82
C MET A 158 1.74 -6.33 -20.47
N ILE A 159 1.90 -7.16 -19.44
CA ILE A 159 3.19 -7.54 -18.87
C ILE A 159 3.32 -9.05 -18.92
N PHE A 160 4.34 -9.53 -19.63
CA PHE A 160 4.59 -10.96 -19.80
C PHE A 160 5.28 -11.57 -18.57
N GLN A 161 4.85 -12.77 -18.20
CA GLN A 161 5.37 -13.55 -17.09
C GLN A 161 6.37 -14.61 -17.55
N GLY A 162 7.29 -15.02 -16.68
CA GLY A 162 8.25 -16.08 -16.98
C GLY A 162 9.48 -15.61 -17.75
N ILE A 163 9.56 -14.33 -18.08
CA ILE A 163 10.74 -13.70 -18.66
C ILE A 163 11.64 -13.24 -17.51
N SER A 164 12.89 -13.71 -17.47
CA SER A 164 13.82 -13.29 -16.43
C SER A 164 14.21 -11.83 -16.65
N THR A 165 13.78 -10.93 -15.76
CA THR A 165 14.21 -9.54 -15.79
C THR A 165 15.08 -9.21 -14.58
N THR A 166 16.30 -8.76 -14.85
CA THR A 166 17.31 -8.45 -13.82
C THR A 166 17.45 -6.95 -13.56
N LYS A 167 16.61 -6.12 -14.20
CA LYS A 167 16.71 -4.66 -14.17
C LYS A 167 15.36 -4.01 -13.87
N GLU A 168 15.38 -2.92 -13.12
CA GLU A 168 14.27 -2.00 -12.82
C GLU A 168 13.75 -1.25 -14.05
N VAL A 169 14.60 -1.12 -15.07
CA VAL A 169 14.36 -0.38 -16.32
C VAL A 169 13.38 -1.14 -17.21
N GLY A 170 12.55 -0.40 -17.95
CA GLY A 170 11.67 -0.94 -18.98
C GLY A 170 10.19 -0.97 -18.62
N TYR A 171 9.83 -0.61 -17.38
CA TYR A 171 8.44 -0.51 -16.92
C TYR A 171 7.87 0.93 -16.96
N GLY A 172 8.66 1.91 -17.43
CA GLY A 172 8.23 3.30 -17.60
C GLY A 172 8.37 4.19 -16.34
N PHE A 173 8.83 3.66 -15.21
CA PHE A 173 8.98 4.42 -13.96
C PHE A 173 9.94 5.64 -14.04
N ARG A 174 10.78 5.71 -15.08
CA ARG A 174 11.71 6.81 -15.36
C ARG A 174 11.23 7.75 -16.47
N GLY A 175 10.00 7.60 -16.95
CA GLY A 175 9.51 8.34 -18.13
C GLY A 175 10.19 7.91 -19.44
N GLU A 176 10.91 6.80 -19.42
CA GLU A 176 11.51 6.17 -20.61
C GLU A 176 10.46 5.37 -21.40
N ASN A 177 10.76 5.10 -22.67
CA ASN A 177 9.92 4.19 -23.46
C ASN A 177 9.98 2.77 -22.84
N PRO A 178 8.84 2.22 -22.41
CA PRO A 178 8.83 0.93 -21.74
C PRO A 178 9.06 -0.18 -22.78
N ASN A 179 10.10 -0.98 -22.60
CA ASN A 179 10.40 -2.15 -23.45
C ASN A 179 9.98 -3.49 -22.82
N LYS A 180 9.47 -3.49 -21.57
CA LYS A 180 8.94 -4.67 -20.88
C LYS A 180 7.42 -4.67 -20.75
N ILE A 181 6.79 -3.62 -21.26
CA ILE A 181 5.35 -3.43 -21.22
C ILE A 181 4.88 -3.24 -22.65
N MET A 182 3.92 -4.06 -23.03
CA MET A 182 3.17 -3.86 -24.25
C MET A 182 1.97 -2.96 -23.93
N VAL A 183 1.96 -1.76 -24.53
CA VAL A 183 0.87 -0.80 -24.30
C VAL A 183 -0.21 -1.01 -25.35
N PHE A 184 -1.42 -1.31 -24.92
CA PHE A 184 -2.52 -1.65 -25.81
C PHE A 184 -3.84 -1.00 -25.38
N ASN A 185 -4.79 -0.91 -26.31
CA ASN A 185 -6.16 -0.55 -26.02
C ASN A 185 -7.01 -1.81 -25.99
N MET A 186 -7.87 -1.94 -24.98
CA MET A 186 -8.74 -3.12 -24.89
C MET A 186 -9.77 -3.09 -26.02
N PRO A 187 -9.97 -4.20 -26.75
CA PRO A 187 -10.84 -4.18 -27.91
C PRO A 187 -12.31 -4.19 -27.52
N ASN A 188 -13.09 -3.30 -28.14
CA ASN A 188 -14.53 -3.20 -27.92
C ASN A 188 -15.30 -4.39 -28.53
N ASN A 189 -14.81 -4.97 -29.63
CA ASN A 189 -15.41 -6.10 -30.34
C ASN A 189 -14.32 -7.05 -30.87
N GLY A 190 -14.33 -8.31 -30.41
CA GLY A 190 -13.37 -9.34 -30.81
C GLY A 190 -12.09 -9.39 -29.96
N ALA A 191 -11.38 -10.51 -30.02
CA ALA A 191 -10.21 -10.82 -29.18
C ALA A 191 -8.91 -10.09 -29.59
N ARG A 192 -8.95 -9.23 -30.61
CA ARG A 192 -7.73 -8.68 -31.24
C ARG A 192 -7.32 -7.39 -30.55
N ILE A 193 -6.14 -7.36 -29.95
CA ILE A 193 -5.65 -6.12 -29.33
C ILE A 193 -5.09 -5.16 -30.39
N THR A 194 -5.35 -3.86 -30.20
CA THR A 194 -4.67 -2.80 -30.95
C THR A 194 -3.56 -2.24 -30.09
N LEU A 195 -2.32 -2.35 -30.56
CA LEU A 195 -1.19 -1.73 -29.90
C LEU A 195 -1.35 -0.21 -29.92
N ALA A 196 -1.24 0.42 -28.75
CA ALA A 196 -1.25 1.87 -28.65
C ALA A 196 0.14 2.46 -28.98
N ARG A 197 1.19 1.63 -28.88
CA ARG A 197 2.57 1.93 -29.24
C ARG A 197 3.25 0.67 -29.75
N ASP A 198 4.23 0.83 -30.64
CA ASP A 198 5.06 -0.28 -31.10
C ASP A 198 5.78 -0.94 -29.92
N TYR A 199 5.66 -2.27 -29.81
CA TYR A 199 6.35 -3.03 -28.79
C TYR A 199 7.82 -3.20 -29.20
N MET A 200 8.70 -2.51 -28.48
CA MET A 200 10.15 -2.54 -28.69
C MET A 200 10.84 -3.65 -27.88
N GLY A 201 10.07 -4.49 -27.17
CA GLY A 201 10.60 -5.57 -26.35
C GLY A 201 10.93 -6.82 -27.16
N GLY A 202 12.00 -7.53 -26.76
CA GLY A 202 12.53 -8.69 -27.49
C GLY A 202 11.85 -10.02 -27.18
N GLU A 203 11.11 -10.13 -26.07
CA GLU A 203 10.54 -11.40 -25.62
C GLU A 203 9.04 -11.26 -25.30
N ILE A 204 8.27 -12.23 -25.78
CA ILE A 204 6.84 -12.43 -25.52
C ILE A 204 6.70 -13.82 -24.89
N SER A 205 5.83 -13.93 -23.90
CA SER A 205 5.51 -15.21 -23.24
C SER A 205 4.01 -15.44 -23.32
N ASP A 206 3.59 -16.70 -23.36
CA ASP A 206 2.19 -17.09 -23.36
C ASP A 206 1.44 -16.51 -22.16
N ARG A 207 2.11 -16.36 -21.01
CA ARG A 207 1.48 -15.86 -19.79
C ARG A 207 1.61 -14.36 -19.68
N TYR A 208 0.49 -13.67 -19.48
CA TYR A 208 0.47 -12.22 -19.32
C TYR A 208 -0.41 -11.76 -18.15
N GLN A 209 -0.14 -10.53 -17.69
CA GLN A 209 -0.98 -9.78 -16.77
C GLN A 209 -1.37 -8.45 -17.41
N ILE A 210 -2.63 -8.03 -17.23
CA ILE A 210 -3.08 -6.68 -17.58
C ILE A 210 -3.00 -5.80 -16.34
N ALA A 211 -2.45 -4.60 -16.49
CA ALA A 211 -2.44 -3.55 -15.48
C ALA A 211 -3.09 -2.27 -16.03
N HIS A 212 -3.96 -1.66 -15.22
CA HIS A 212 -4.60 -0.37 -15.52
C HIS A 212 -4.02 0.79 -14.69
N SER A 213 -3.32 0.47 -13.59
CA SER A 213 -2.79 1.44 -12.64
C SER A 213 -1.49 0.96 -12.00
N ALA A 214 -0.60 1.90 -11.71
CA ALA A 214 0.46 1.76 -10.73
C ALA A 214 0.03 2.37 -9.38
N TYR A 215 0.79 2.05 -8.34
CA TYR A 215 0.56 2.46 -6.97
C TYR A 215 1.87 2.98 -6.38
N ALA A 216 1.79 3.96 -5.48
CA ALA A 216 2.94 4.44 -4.73
C ALA A 216 2.56 4.65 -3.27
N ILE A 217 3.48 4.33 -2.35
CA ILE A 217 3.39 4.68 -0.94
C ILE A 217 4.48 5.71 -0.68
N VAL A 218 4.05 6.92 -0.31
CA VAL A 218 4.94 8.08 -0.18
C VAL A 218 4.80 8.66 1.23
N PRO A 219 5.88 8.71 2.02
CA PRO A 219 5.89 9.48 3.25
C PRO A 219 6.04 10.97 2.93
N GLU A 220 5.09 11.80 3.39
CA GLU A 220 5.11 13.25 3.21
C GLU A 220 4.69 13.96 4.49
N ASN A 221 5.50 14.90 4.97
CA ASN A 221 5.22 15.75 6.13
C ASN A 221 4.80 14.97 7.40
N GLY A 222 5.38 13.79 7.62
CA GLY A 222 5.04 12.93 8.77
C GLY A 222 3.75 12.12 8.60
N ASN A 223 3.15 12.11 7.41
CA ASN A 223 2.00 11.27 7.05
C ASN A 223 2.40 10.28 5.96
N LEU A 224 1.61 9.22 5.80
CA LEU A 224 1.78 8.22 4.75
C LEU A 224 0.62 8.30 3.78
N TYR A 225 0.93 8.49 2.50
CA TYR A 225 -0.07 8.59 1.43
C TYR A 225 0.03 7.43 0.45
N LEU A 226 -1.13 6.98 0.00
CA LEU A 226 -1.30 6.10 -1.16
C LEU A 226 -1.57 6.96 -2.39
N TYR A 227 -0.74 6.81 -3.40
CA TYR A 227 -1.00 7.29 -4.75
C TYR A 227 -1.45 6.12 -5.63
N TYR A 228 -2.50 6.32 -6.41
CA TYR A 228 -3.04 5.31 -7.33
C TYR A 228 -3.60 5.97 -8.59
N ASP A 229 -4.03 5.16 -9.56
CA ASP A 229 -4.58 5.59 -10.86
C ASP A 229 -3.64 6.50 -11.66
N TYR A 230 -2.38 6.06 -11.79
CA TYR A 230 -1.40 6.63 -12.70
C TYR A 230 -0.70 5.52 -13.50
N ARG A 231 -0.14 5.87 -14.66
CA ARG A 231 0.42 4.92 -15.64
C ARG A 231 1.86 5.27 -16.01
N PRO A 232 2.87 4.67 -15.36
CA PRO A 232 4.27 4.98 -15.64
C PRO A 232 4.67 4.68 -17.09
N TRP A 233 4.10 3.64 -17.69
CA TRP A 233 4.32 3.28 -19.10
C TRP A 233 3.78 4.31 -20.11
N THR A 234 3.01 5.31 -19.68
CA THR A 234 2.59 6.44 -20.53
C THR A 234 3.33 7.74 -20.18
N GLY A 235 4.41 7.67 -19.39
CA GLY A 235 5.18 8.82 -18.94
C GLY A 235 4.58 9.56 -17.73
N GLN A 236 3.58 9.00 -17.07
CA GLN A 236 3.05 9.58 -15.82
C GLN A 236 3.92 9.19 -14.63
N THR A 237 3.89 10.01 -13.58
CA THR A 237 4.53 9.73 -12.29
C THR A 237 3.45 9.56 -11.22
N TYR A 238 3.84 9.10 -10.03
CA TYR A 238 2.92 8.99 -8.89
C TYR A 238 2.21 10.31 -8.56
N ARG A 239 2.84 11.46 -8.85
CA ARG A 239 2.27 12.80 -8.66
C ARG A 239 1.06 13.09 -9.56
N ASN A 240 0.92 12.37 -10.68
CA ASN A 240 -0.25 12.49 -11.56
C ASN A 240 -1.43 11.64 -11.07
N GLY A 241 -1.21 10.75 -10.10
CA GLY A 241 -2.20 9.87 -9.51
C GLY A 241 -3.18 10.58 -8.58
N ILE A 242 -4.15 9.82 -8.08
CA ILE A 242 -5.04 10.21 -7.00
C ILE A 242 -4.35 9.92 -5.68
N LYS A 243 -4.39 10.90 -4.77
CA LYS A 243 -3.77 10.84 -3.45
C LYS A 243 -4.82 10.48 -2.39
N SER A 244 -4.51 9.52 -1.53
CA SER A 244 -5.31 9.15 -0.36
C SER A 244 -4.43 9.03 0.89
N LEU A 245 -4.92 9.52 2.03
CA LEU A 245 -4.23 9.40 3.31
C LEU A 245 -4.41 7.98 3.85
N LEU A 246 -3.30 7.31 4.21
CA LEU A 246 -3.33 6.01 4.87
C LEU A 246 -3.23 6.16 6.38
N VAL A 247 -2.19 6.85 6.85
CA VAL A 247 -1.89 7.00 8.29
C VAL A 247 -1.22 8.34 8.55
N GLU A 248 -1.56 8.94 9.68
CA GLU A 248 -0.95 10.18 10.18
C GLU A 248 0.13 9.91 11.23
N ASN A 249 1.05 10.85 11.43
CA ASN A 249 2.10 10.79 12.45
C ASN A 249 3.03 9.58 12.31
N VAL A 250 3.35 9.21 11.07
CA VAL A 250 4.31 8.16 10.75
C VAL A 250 5.73 8.64 11.07
N THR A 251 6.43 7.83 11.85
CA THR A 251 7.84 8.05 12.21
C THR A 251 8.78 7.29 11.28
N LEU A 252 8.34 6.13 10.81
CA LEU A 252 9.15 5.25 9.98
C LEU A 252 8.25 4.42 9.05
N PHE A 253 8.57 4.44 7.76
CA PHE A 253 8.08 3.44 6.81
C PHE A 253 9.30 2.81 6.12
N ARG A 254 9.39 1.48 6.16
CA ARG A 254 10.47 0.71 5.55
C ARG A 254 9.92 -0.50 4.84
N PHE A 255 10.60 -0.88 3.77
CA PHE A 255 10.28 -2.06 3.00
C PHE A 255 11.57 -2.73 2.55
N ARG A 256 11.54 -4.06 2.40
CA ARG A 256 12.62 -4.83 1.83
C ARG A 256 12.09 -6.10 1.17
N GLY A 257 12.49 -6.35 -0.07
CA GLY A 257 12.26 -7.61 -0.74
C GLY A 257 13.30 -8.66 -0.34
N PHE A 258 12.86 -9.89 -0.04
CA PHE A 258 13.75 -11.05 0.04
C PHE A 258 13.97 -11.68 -1.33
N SER A 259 12.96 -11.57 -2.19
CA SER A 259 12.95 -12.02 -3.57
C SER A 259 11.93 -11.20 -4.36
N ALA A 260 11.78 -11.46 -5.65
CA ALA A 260 10.68 -10.88 -6.42
C ALA A 260 9.29 -11.21 -5.81
N SER A 261 9.16 -12.34 -5.13
CA SER A 261 7.89 -12.80 -4.55
C SER A 261 7.67 -12.32 -3.11
N GLY A 262 8.70 -12.32 -2.26
CA GLY A 262 8.52 -12.00 -0.84
C GLY A 262 8.99 -10.59 -0.49
N MET A 263 8.17 -9.82 0.22
CA MET A 263 8.51 -8.49 0.73
C MET A 263 8.07 -8.31 2.18
N ASP A 264 8.93 -7.68 2.99
CA ASP A 264 8.63 -7.25 4.35
C ASP A 264 8.38 -5.75 4.39
N LEU A 265 7.38 -5.35 5.16
CA LEU A 265 6.95 -3.97 5.39
C LEU A 265 7.03 -3.69 6.88
N LYS A 266 7.58 -2.54 7.25
CA LYS A 266 7.61 -2.03 8.62
C LYS A 266 7.04 -0.62 8.66
N LEU A 267 6.04 -0.42 9.49
CA LEU A 267 5.41 0.88 9.72
C LEU A 267 5.48 1.21 11.21
N CYS A 268 5.95 2.41 11.54
CA CYS A 268 5.93 2.94 12.90
C CYS A 268 5.19 4.26 12.95
N VAL A 269 4.32 4.41 13.95
CA VAL A 269 3.43 5.56 14.14
C VAL A 269 3.63 6.10 15.54
N ASN A 270 3.76 7.43 15.65
CA ASN A 270 3.79 8.09 16.94
C ASN A 270 2.36 8.19 17.48
N ALA A 271 2.14 7.60 18.66
CA ALA A 271 0.85 7.58 19.31
C ALA A 271 0.43 8.94 19.89
N GLY A 272 1.32 9.93 19.90
CA GLY A 272 0.97 11.31 20.24
C GLY A 272 0.50 11.50 21.68
N ALA A 273 0.89 10.61 22.61
CA ALA A 273 0.41 10.57 24.00
C ALA A 273 0.57 11.91 24.76
N GLN A 274 1.49 12.76 24.31
CA GLN A 274 1.69 14.13 24.80
C GLN A 274 0.43 15.00 24.67
N LYS A 275 -0.38 14.79 23.62
CA LYS A 275 -1.64 15.52 23.40
C LYS A 275 -2.73 15.15 24.42
N HIS A 276 -2.56 14.05 25.14
CA HIS A 276 -3.50 13.55 26.14
C HIS A 276 -3.01 13.75 27.59
N GLY A 277 -2.02 14.62 27.81
CA GLY A 277 -1.51 14.94 29.15
C GLY A 277 -0.58 13.85 29.75
N VAL A 278 -0.18 12.86 28.95
CA VAL A 278 0.85 11.88 29.29
C VAL A 278 2.20 12.43 28.80
N THR A 279 2.83 13.26 29.63
CA THR A 279 3.98 14.09 29.25
C THR A 279 5.31 13.33 29.18
N ASP A 280 5.42 12.15 29.80
CA ASP A 280 6.73 11.54 30.05
C ASP A 280 7.26 10.64 28.93
N ASN A 281 6.46 10.17 27.98
CA ASN A 281 6.97 9.22 26.96
C ASN A 281 6.42 9.48 25.54
N ARG A 282 7.33 9.57 24.57
CA ARG A 282 7.02 9.44 23.14
C ARG A 282 6.75 7.97 22.85
N PHE A 283 5.48 7.58 22.81
CA PHE A 283 5.11 6.23 22.42
C PHE A 283 5.10 6.09 20.90
N VAL A 284 5.94 5.20 20.38
CA VAL A 284 5.97 4.83 18.97
C VAL A 284 5.57 3.37 18.88
N VAL A 285 4.49 3.09 18.16
CA VAL A 285 4.02 1.73 17.89
C VAL A 285 4.57 1.31 16.54
N CYS A 286 5.22 0.15 16.46
CA CYS A 286 5.76 -0.39 15.22
C CYS A 286 5.12 -1.75 14.92
N LYS A 287 4.68 -1.93 13.67
CA LYS A 287 4.17 -3.21 13.15
C LYS A 287 4.92 -3.61 11.89
N THR A 288 4.98 -4.91 11.66
CA THR A 288 5.61 -5.52 10.49
C THR A 288 4.67 -6.47 9.80
N LYS A 289 4.73 -6.54 8.48
CA LYS A 289 3.91 -7.46 7.68
C LYS A 289 4.68 -7.96 6.46
N VAL A 290 4.62 -9.27 6.25
CA VAL A 290 5.21 -9.93 5.07
C VAL A 290 4.13 -10.18 4.03
N VAL A 291 4.48 -9.97 2.75
CA VAL A 291 3.62 -10.17 1.58
C VAL A 291 4.33 -11.07 0.57
N PHE A 292 3.59 -11.97 -0.08
CA PHE A 292 4.11 -12.97 -1.03
C PHE A 292 3.61 -12.76 -2.47
#